data_AF-A0A2D9GPE1-F1
#
_entry.id   AF-A0A2D9GPE1-F1
#
_cell.length_a   1.000
_cell.length_b   1.000
_cell.length_c   1.000
_cell.angle_alpha   90.00
_cell.angle_beta   90.00
_cell.angle_gamma   90.00
#
_symmetry.space_group_name_H-M   'P 1'
#
loop_
_entity.id
_entity.type
_entity.pdbx_description
1 polymer ?
#
loop_
_entity_poly.entity_id
_entity_poly.type
_entity_poly.pdbx_seq_one_letter_code
_entity_poly.pdbx_strand_id
1 'polypeptide(L)'
;MPNLATHIHFAMKSLPKSIDQDLTPIYLLGATTPDIRVITKENRSIYHFVDLDFKSVGEGIANMTQQFPEIHMLKNNDEIIKTFLTGYITHLVLDETWITTVFRKHFSGPNAFPESTPILVIDRAIQM
;
A
#
# COMPACT_ATOMS: atom_id res chain seq x y z
N MET A 1 6.95 0.87 6.85
CA MET A 1 6.26 1.03 5.54
C MET A 1 7.21 0.74 4.41
N PRO A 2 6.90 -0.18 3.50
CA PRO A 2 7.67 -0.39 2.28
C PRO A 2 8.06 0.93 1.60
N ASN A 3 9.23 0.98 0.97
CA ASN A 3 9.67 2.14 0.21
C ASN A 3 9.06 2.12 -1.21
N LEU A 4 9.18 3.24 -1.93
CA LEU A 4 8.63 3.37 -3.29
C LEU A 4 9.09 2.24 -4.24
N ALA A 5 10.37 1.88 -4.21
CA ALA A 5 10.91 0.82 -5.05
C ALA A 5 10.29 -0.56 -4.68
N THR A 6 10.05 -0.80 -3.40
CA THR A 6 9.37 -2.01 -2.91
C THR A 6 7.93 -2.07 -3.41
N HIS A 7 7.19 -0.95 -3.37
CA HIS A 7 5.85 -0.88 -3.94
C HIS A 7 5.85 -1.19 -5.43
N ILE A 8 6.74 -0.58 -6.21
CA ILE A 8 6.85 -0.86 -7.65
C ILE A 8 7.20 -2.33 -7.90
N HIS A 9 8.17 -2.88 -7.15
CA HIS A 9 8.60 -4.27 -7.30
C HIS A 9 7.45 -5.25 -7.07
N PHE A 10 6.76 -5.12 -5.94
CA PHE A 10 5.66 -6.03 -5.61
C PHE A 10 4.44 -5.80 -6.50
N ALA A 11 4.13 -4.56 -6.86
CA ALA A 11 3.07 -4.25 -7.80
C ALA A 11 3.33 -4.93 -9.16
N MET A 12 4.55 -4.85 -9.70
CA MET A 12 4.91 -5.55 -10.93
C MET A 12 4.81 -7.08 -10.80
N LYS A 13 5.23 -7.64 -9.66
CA LYS A 13 5.08 -9.09 -9.41
C LYS A 13 3.63 -9.54 -9.27
N SER A 14 2.75 -8.66 -8.81
CA SER A 14 1.32 -8.94 -8.63
C SER A 14 0.45 -8.41 -9.77
N LEU A 15 1.04 -7.91 -10.87
CA LEU A 15 0.30 -7.34 -11.99
C LEU A 15 -0.67 -8.39 -12.56
N PRO A 16 -2.00 -8.16 -12.49
CA PRO A 16 -2.97 -9.09 -13.01
C PRO A 16 -2.85 -9.24 -14.53
N LYS A 17 -2.90 -10.49 -15.02
CA LYS A 17 -2.89 -10.78 -16.47
C LYS A 17 -4.08 -10.17 -17.23
N SER A 18 -5.12 -9.75 -16.52
CA SER A 18 -6.31 -9.10 -17.09
C SER A 18 -6.11 -7.61 -17.37
N ILE A 19 -5.05 -6.99 -16.86
CA ILE A 19 -4.73 -5.59 -17.14
C ILE A 19 -3.95 -5.54 -18.45
N ASP A 20 -4.41 -4.73 -19.41
CA ASP A 20 -3.70 -4.48 -20.66
C ASP A 20 -2.31 -3.92 -20.37
N GLN A 21 -1.31 -4.37 -21.13
CA GLN A 21 0.06 -3.89 -21.03
C GLN A 21 0.14 -2.37 -21.17
N ASP A 22 -0.69 -1.77 -22.03
CA ASP A 22 -0.74 -0.31 -22.24
C ASP A 22 -1.26 0.45 -21.00
N LEU A 23 -1.97 -0.23 -20.10
CA LEU A 23 -2.45 0.33 -18.84
C LEU A 23 -1.53 0.05 -17.65
N THR A 24 -0.42 -0.67 -17.84
CA THR A 24 0.58 -0.90 -16.80
C THR A 24 1.06 0.40 -16.13
N PRO A 25 1.32 1.51 -16.86
CA PRO A 25 1.69 2.78 -16.22
C PRO A 25 0.60 3.33 -15.28
N ILE A 26 -0.68 3.16 -15.61
CA ILE A 26 -1.81 3.57 -14.78
C ILE A 26 -1.91 2.72 -13.51
N TYR A 27 -1.67 1.42 -13.64
CA TYR A 27 -1.60 0.51 -12.50
C TYR A 27 -0.45 0.91 -11.55
N LEU A 28 0.75 1.16 -12.08
CA LEU A 28 1.90 1.58 -11.28
C LEU A 28 1.70 2.95 -10.63
N LEU A 29 1.03 3.87 -11.32
CA LEU A 29 0.60 5.13 -10.74
C LEU A 29 -0.31 4.88 -9.53
N GLY A 30 -1.32 4.02 -9.66
CA GLY A 30 -2.17 3.62 -8.54
C GLY A 30 -1.38 3.05 -7.36
N ALA A 31 -0.43 2.16 -7.63
CA ALA A 31 0.39 1.49 -6.61
C ALA A 31 1.37 2.41 -5.85
N THR A 32 1.57 3.64 -6.33
CA THR A 32 2.53 4.60 -5.74
C THR A 32 1.88 5.90 -5.29
N THR A 33 0.65 6.17 -5.72
CA THR A 33 -0.09 7.41 -5.40
C THR A 33 -0.32 7.64 -3.91
N PRO A 34 -0.63 6.65 -3.05
CA PRO A 34 -0.93 6.94 -1.64
C PRO A 34 0.22 7.61 -0.89
N ASP A 35 1.46 7.38 -1.34
CA ASP A 35 2.67 7.99 -0.81
C ASP A 35 2.92 9.44 -1.29
N ILE A 36 2.05 10.00 -2.15
CA ILE A 36 2.12 11.42 -2.55
C ILE A 36 2.05 12.37 -1.35
N ARG A 37 1.60 11.87 -0.18
CA ARG A 37 1.68 12.57 1.10
C ARG A 37 3.07 13.04 1.50
N VAL A 38 4.13 12.43 0.96
CA VAL A 38 5.52 12.92 1.14
C VAL A 38 5.63 14.38 0.68
N ILE A 39 4.85 14.75 -0.35
CA ILE A 39 4.74 16.10 -0.90
C ILE A 39 3.66 16.89 -0.17
N THR A 40 2.44 16.36 -0.04
CA THR A 40 1.30 17.12 0.50
C THR A 40 1.36 17.35 2.01
N LYS A 41 2.15 16.56 2.74
CA LYS A 41 2.26 16.53 4.22
C LYS A 41 0.97 16.20 4.97
N GLU A 42 -0.07 15.79 4.26
CA GLU A 42 -1.34 15.37 4.84
C GLU A 42 -1.20 14.13 5.73
N ASN A 43 -2.22 13.94 6.58
CA ASN A 43 -2.31 12.74 7.40
C ASN A 43 -2.35 11.49 6.50
N ARG A 44 -1.63 10.43 6.91
CA ARG A 44 -1.60 9.13 6.24
C ARG A 44 -3.00 8.59 6.01
N SER A 45 -3.88 8.69 7.00
CA SER A 45 -5.24 8.13 6.96
C SER A 45 -6.09 8.70 5.82
N ILE A 46 -5.76 9.88 5.30
CA ILE A 46 -6.46 10.47 4.13
C ILE A 46 -6.27 9.62 2.87
N TYR A 47 -5.07 9.09 2.65
CA TYR A 47 -4.75 8.31 1.44
C TYR A 47 -4.65 6.81 1.71
N HIS A 48 -4.33 6.41 2.93
CA HIS A 48 -4.26 4.99 3.28
C HIS A 48 -5.58 4.46 3.82
N PHE A 49 -6.56 5.34 4.06
CA PHE A 49 -7.88 5.04 4.62
C PHE A 49 -7.82 4.40 6.00
N VAL A 50 -6.66 4.40 6.64
CA VAL A 50 -6.43 3.83 7.96
C VAL A 50 -5.18 4.44 8.60
N ASP A 51 -5.18 4.53 9.93
CA ASP A 51 -4.00 4.91 10.72
C ASP A 51 -3.01 3.73 10.85
N LEU A 52 -2.08 3.75 11.80
CA LEU A 52 -1.09 2.68 12.00
C LEU A 52 -1.54 1.62 13.03
N ASP A 53 -2.74 1.76 13.59
CA ASP A 53 -3.29 0.96 14.69
C ASP A 53 -4.33 -0.10 14.26
N PHE A 54 -4.51 -0.30 12.94
CA PHE A 54 -5.39 -1.34 12.38
C PHE A 54 -5.03 -2.75 12.84
N LYS A 55 -6.02 -3.63 12.85
CA LYS A 55 -5.91 -5.00 13.39
C LYS A 55 -5.57 -6.04 12.33
N SER A 56 -5.98 -5.81 11.08
CA SER A 56 -5.93 -6.80 10.01
C SER A 56 -5.67 -6.17 8.64
N VAL A 57 -5.15 -6.98 7.72
CA VAL A 57 -4.99 -6.60 6.31
C VAL A 57 -6.37 -6.54 5.65
N GLY A 58 -6.64 -5.49 4.90
CA GLY A 58 -7.90 -5.16 4.24
C GLY A 58 -8.66 -3.98 4.86
N GLU A 59 -8.25 -3.45 6.02
CA GLU A 59 -8.99 -2.39 6.71
C GLU A 59 -9.01 -1.07 5.91
N GLY A 60 -7.88 -0.66 5.33
CA GLY A 60 -7.83 0.51 4.45
C GLY A 60 -8.71 0.35 3.22
N ILE A 61 -8.78 -0.85 2.63
CA ILE A 61 -9.66 -1.12 1.49
C ILE A 61 -11.13 -1.02 1.91
N ALA A 62 -11.49 -1.63 3.04
CA ALA A 62 -12.85 -1.58 3.57
C ALA A 62 -13.29 -0.14 3.80
N ASN A 63 -12.46 0.66 4.46
CA ASN A 63 -12.71 2.08 4.72
C ASN A 63 -12.81 2.89 3.42
N MET A 64 -11.92 2.64 2.44
CA MET A 64 -11.97 3.26 1.12
C MET A 64 -13.31 2.99 0.43
N THR A 65 -13.76 1.73 0.40
CA THR A 65 -15.02 1.33 -0.24
C THR A 65 -16.26 1.86 0.50
N GLN A 66 -16.18 2.01 1.83
CA GLN A 66 -17.24 2.63 2.63
C GLN A 66 -17.32 4.14 2.37
N GLN A 67 -16.18 4.81 2.25
CA GLN A 67 -16.10 6.25 1.98
C GLN A 67 -16.49 6.60 0.55
N PHE A 68 -16.17 5.73 -0.42
CA PHE A 68 -16.44 5.90 -1.84
C PHE A 68 -17.25 4.71 -2.41
N PRO A 69 -18.55 4.60 -2.07
CA PRO A 69 -19.40 3.50 -2.53
C PRO A 69 -19.55 3.44 -4.06
N GLU A 70 -19.27 4.53 -4.77
CA GLU A 70 -19.27 4.63 -6.23
C GLU A 70 -18.28 3.66 -6.89
N ILE A 71 -17.26 3.20 -6.17
CA ILE A 71 -16.32 2.16 -6.63
C ILE A 71 -17.08 0.89 -7.03
N HIS A 72 -18.18 0.54 -6.34
CA HIS A 72 -19.00 -0.62 -6.67
C HIS A 72 -19.87 -0.43 -7.92
N MET A 73 -19.99 0.81 -8.41
CA MET A 73 -20.79 1.15 -9.59
C MET A 73 -19.97 1.18 -10.88
N LEU A 74 -18.66 0.93 -10.81
CA LEU A 74 -17.75 0.96 -11.96
C LEU A 74 -18.13 -0.08 -13.03
N LYS A 75 -18.41 0.42 -14.23
CA LYS A 75 -18.86 -0.34 -15.39
C LYS A 75 -17.68 -0.91 -16.17
N ASN A 76 -17.96 -1.78 -17.13
CA ASN A 76 -16.91 -2.42 -17.94
C ASN A 76 -16.08 -1.43 -18.75
N ASN A 77 -16.62 -0.25 -19.08
CA ASN A 77 -15.91 0.81 -19.79
C ASN A 77 -15.05 1.72 -18.88
N ASP A 78 -15.02 1.50 -17.57
CA ASP A 78 -14.20 2.28 -16.62
C ASP A 78 -12.79 1.69 -16.41
N GLU A 79 -12.19 1.16 -17.48
CA GLU A 79 -10.99 0.33 -17.41
C GLU A 79 -9.77 1.08 -16.82
N ILE A 80 -9.61 2.36 -17.16
CA ILE A 80 -8.55 3.22 -16.60
C ILE A 80 -8.70 3.36 -15.09
N ILE A 81 -9.92 3.65 -14.61
CA ILE A 81 -10.19 3.85 -13.18
C ILE A 81 -10.01 2.53 -12.43
N LYS A 82 -10.54 1.42 -12.98
CA LYS A 82 -10.36 0.08 -12.40
C LYS A 82 -8.88 -0.29 -12.31
N THR A 83 -8.10 0.01 -13.34
CA THR A 83 -6.66 -0.26 -13.37
C THR A 83 -5.92 0.54 -12.31
N PHE A 84 -6.22 1.84 -12.21
CA PHE A 84 -5.66 2.71 -11.17
C PHE A 84 -6.00 2.20 -9.77
N LEU A 85 -7.28 1.88 -9.50
CA LEU A 85 -7.72 1.37 -8.20
C LEU A 85 -7.12 0.00 -7.88
N THR A 86 -6.93 -0.86 -8.89
CA THR A 86 -6.26 -2.15 -8.69
C THR A 86 -4.83 -1.95 -8.21
N GLY A 87 -4.10 -1.01 -8.83
CA GLY A 87 -2.79 -0.57 -8.34
C GLY A 87 -2.84 -0.03 -6.91
N TYR A 88 -3.77 0.88 -6.64
CA TYR A 88 -3.99 1.46 -5.31
C TYR A 88 -4.22 0.40 -4.24
N ILE A 89 -5.04 -0.61 -4.53
CA ILE A 89 -5.29 -1.73 -3.63
C ILE A 89 -4.00 -2.50 -3.35
N THR A 90 -3.15 -2.74 -4.35
CA THR A 90 -1.86 -3.42 -4.10
C THR A 90 -0.96 -2.64 -3.15
N HIS A 91 -0.99 -1.31 -3.20
CA HIS A 91 -0.30 -0.46 -2.24
C HIS A 91 -0.81 -0.69 -0.82
N LEU A 92 -2.12 -0.55 -0.60
CA LEU A 92 -2.73 -0.70 0.72
C LEU A 92 -2.47 -2.09 1.31
N VAL A 93 -2.65 -3.15 0.50
CA VAL A 93 -2.38 -4.53 0.92
C VAL A 93 -0.92 -4.70 1.33
N LEU A 94 0.03 -4.19 0.54
CA LEU A 94 1.45 -4.35 0.83
C LEU A 94 1.85 -3.62 2.12
N ASP A 95 1.35 -2.41 2.31
CA ASP A 95 1.55 -1.61 3.51
C ASP A 95 1.06 -2.33 4.77
N GLU A 96 -0.18 -2.80 4.72
CA GLU A 96 -0.81 -3.46 5.85
C GLU A 96 -0.18 -4.83 6.13
N THR A 97 0.18 -5.57 5.07
CA THR A 97 0.90 -6.84 5.18
C THR A 97 2.27 -6.60 5.81
N TRP A 98 3.05 -5.64 5.33
CA TRP A 98 4.38 -5.34 5.88
C TRP A 98 4.30 -4.96 7.36
N ILE A 99 3.35 -4.10 7.73
CA ILE A 99 3.16 -3.71 9.13
C ILE A 99 2.86 -4.95 10.00
N THR A 100 1.91 -5.77 9.58
CA THR A 100 1.37 -6.86 10.41
C THR A 100 2.29 -8.07 10.47
N THR A 101 2.96 -8.42 9.37
CA THR A 101 3.76 -9.65 9.28
C THR A 101 5.26 -9.41 9.46
N VAL A 102 5.76 -8.21 9.18
CA VAL A 102 7.19 -7.87 9.25
C VAL A 102 7.46 -6.88 10.39
N PHE A 103 6.94 -5.65 10.28
CA PHE A 103 7.29 -4.55 11.17
C PHE A 103 6.94 -4.84 12.63
N ARG A 104 5.65 -5.13 12.92
CA ARG A 104 5.20 -5.33 14.31
C ARG A 104 5.86 -6.54 14.96
N LYS A 105 6.08 -7.59 14.16
CA LYS A 105 6.66 -8.85 14.63
C LYS A 105 8.15 -8.72 14.98
N HIS A 106 8.91 -7.94 14.21
CA HIS A 106 10.37 -7.91 14.31
C HIS A 106 10.95 -6.59 14.83
N PHE A 107 10.17 -5.50 14.81
CA PHE A 107 10.68 -4.14 15.02
C PHE A 107 9.88 -3.31 16.04
N SER A 108 8.70 -3.73 16.51
CA SER A 108 7.88 -2.94 17.46
C SER A 108 7.32 -3.72 18.67
N GLY A 109 7.84 -4.92 18.96
CA GLY A 109 7.39 -5.77 20.07
C GLY A 109 8.45 -5.95 21.18
N PRO A 110 8.15 -6.72 22.25
CA PRO A 110 9.10 -7.03 23.33
C PRO A 110 10.35 -7.78 22.85
N ASN A 111 10.24 -8.46 21.70
CA ASN A 111 11.32 -9.15 21.02
C ASN A 111 11.94 -8.31 19.88
N ALA A 112 11.65 -7.01 19.82
CA ALA A 112 12.31 -6.12 18.88
C ALA A 112 13.83 -6.10 19.15
N PHE A 113 14.61 -5.84 18.10
CA PHE A 113 16.07 -5.79 18.21
C PHE A 113 16.53 -4.84 19.34
N PRO A 114 17.71 -5.07 19.95
CA PRO A 114 18.18 -4.34 21.12
C PRO A 114 18.22 -2.81 20.93
N GLU A 115 18.04 -2.06 22.03
CA GLU A 115 18.00 -0.57 22.05
C GLU A 115 19.19 0.12 21.37
N SER A 116 20.35 -0.54 21.26
CA SER A 116 21.55 0.02 20.62
C SER A 116 21.53 -0.03 19.09
N THR A 117 20.54 -0.66 18.47
CA THR A 117 20.44 -0.79 17.01
C THR A 117 19.40 0.19 16.46
N PRO A 118 19.70 0.98 15.40
CA PRO A 118 18.68 1.77 14.75
C PRO A 118 17.73 0.85 13.95
N ILE A 119 16.75 0.30 14.65
CA ILE A 119 15.71 -0.63 14.18
C ILE A 119 15.07 -0.17 12.87
N LEU A 120 14.81 1.13 12.74
CA LEU A 120 14.23 1.73 11.54
C LEU A 120 15.18 1.69 10.34
N VAL A 121 16.49 1.77 10.55
CA VAL A 121 17.49 1.63 9.47
C VAL A 121 17.52 0.19 8.96
N ILE A 122 17.38 -0.81 9.85
CA ILE A 122 17.30 -2.21 9.43
C ILE A 122 15.98 -2.46 8.67
N ASP A 123 14.84 -1.95 9.16
CA ASP A 123 13.57 -2.03 8.42
C ASP A 123 13.70 -1.45 7.00
N ARG A 124 14.44 -0.33 6.84
CA ARG A 124 14.75 0.21 5.50
C ARG A 124 15.65 -0.72 4.68
N ALA A 125 16.72 -1.25 5.29
CA ALA A 125 17.71 -2.05 4.59
C ALA A 125 17.13 -3.36 4.02
N ILE A 126 16.17 -3.99 4.72
CA ILE A 126 15.52 -5.22 4.24
C ILE A 126 14.50 -4.98 3.11
N GLN A 127 14.17 -3.73 2.81
CA GLN A 127 13.30 -3.32 1.70
C GLN A 127 14.09 -3.03 0.42
N MET A 128 15.41 -3.26 0.41
CA MET A 128 16.30 -3.00 -0.73
C MET A 128 16.62 -4.26 -1.52
#